data_AF-A0A1J5BRI8-F1
#
_entry.id   AF-A0A1J5BRI8-F1
#
_cell.length_a   1.000
_cell.length_b   1.000
_cell.length_c   1.000
_cell.angle_alpha   90.00
_cell.angle_beta   90.00
_cell.angle_gamma   90.00
#
_symmetry.space_group_name_H-M   'P 1'
#
loop_
_entity.id
_entity.type
_entity.pdbx_description
1 polymer ?
#
loop_
_entity_poly.entity_id
_entity_poly.type
_entity_poly.pdbx_seq_one_letter_code
_entity_poly.pdbx_strand_id
1 'polypeptide(L)'
;ENGLYTYFASDIAYHLNKYERGFDRIVNVWGADHHGYVPRVKGALTALGLDADRLTIALVQFAVLWRGAEKLPMSTRSGNFVTLRELREEVGNDAARFFYVLRKSDQHLDFDLELAKSQSNENPVYYIQYAHARICSVLAQWGGDAAELADAETGTLNGQHELALMSLLNDYAGIVESAARELSPHLIAYYLKDLAGEFHSYYNAEQFLVPDNRLRLARLALITSVRQVLRNGLTLLGVSSPEKM
;
A
#
# COMPACT_ATOMS: atom_id res chain seq x y z
N GLU A 1 27.05 37.11 -0.17
CA GLU A 1 28.17 37.78 0.52
C GLU A 1 29.41 36.89 0.72
N ASN A 2 29.32 35.57 0.87
CA ASN A 2 30.50 34.68 0.97
C ASN A 2 30.81 33.84 -0.28
N GLY A 3 30.05 34.00 -1.38
CA GLY A 3 30.26 33.26 -2.64
C GLY A 3 29.91 31.77 -2.60
N LEU A 4 29.44 31.25 -1.47
CA LEU A 4 29.07 29.84 -1.32
C LEU A 4 27.66 29.58 -1.86
N TYR A 5 27.50 28.46 -2.56
CA TYR A 5 26.19 28.01 -3.02
C TYR A 5 25.30 27.66 -1.83
N THR A 6 24.06 28.09 -1.89
CA THR A 6 23.03 27.67 -0.93
C THR A 6 22.38 26.38 -1.42
N TYR A 7 21.71 25.65 -0.52
CA TYR A 7 20.90 24.48 -0.89
C TYR A 7 19.94 24.78 -2.05
N PHE A 8 19.45 26.01 -2.16
CA PHE A 8 18.55 26.44 -3.23
C PHE A 8 19.19 26.47 -4.62
N ALA A 9 20.46 26.89 -4.74
CA ALA A 9 21.14 26.85 -6.03
C ALA A 9 21.32 25.40 -6.51
N SER A 10 21.70 24.50 -5.59
CA SER A 10 21.84 23.06 -5.87
C SER A 10 20.51 22.42 -6.26
N ASP A 11 19.41 22.77 -5.58
CA ASP A 11 18.08 22.27 -5.93
C ASP A 11 17.68 22.71 -7.33
N ILE A 12 17.88 23.98 -7.69
CA ILE A 12 17.55 24.47 -9.04
C ILE A 12 18.35 23.71 -10.10
N ALA A 13 19.67 23.58 -9.91
CA ALA A 13 20.53 22.85 -10.83
C ALA A 13 20.11 21.38 -10.98
N TYR A 14 19.74 20.73 -9.87
CA TYR A 14 19.28 19.34 -9.90
C TYR A 14 17.92 19.19 -10.59
N HIS A 15 17.00 20.14 -10.40
CA HIS A 15 15.74 20.11 -11.14
C HIS A 15 15.96 20.39 -12.63
N LEU A 16 16.80 21.35 -13.02
CA LEU A 16 17.17 21.56 -14.42
C LEU A 16 17.68 20.27 -15.06
N ASN A 17 18.60 19.57 -14.39
CA ASN A 17 19.09 18.27 -14.86
C ASN A 17 17.96 17.21 -15.02
N LYS A 18 16.96 17.19 -14.14
CA LYS A 18 15.79 16.30 -14.30
C LYS A 18 14.98 16.65 -15.55
N TYR A 19 14.80 17.93 -15.87
CA TYR A 19 14.10 18.36 -17.08
C TYR A 19 14.89 18.02 -18.35
N GLU A 20 16.21 18.20 -18.33
CA GLU A 20 17.10 17.84 -19.47
C GLU A 20 17.10 16.35 -19.78
N ARG A 21 16.79 15.49 -18.81
CA ARG A 21 16.61 14.05 -19.01
C ARG A 21 15.34 13.68 -19.79
N GLY A 22 14.43 14.64 -20.04
CA GLY A 22 13.28 14.47 -20.94
C GLY A 22 12.06 13.80 -20.30
N PHE A 23 11.87 13.90 -18.99
CA PHE A 23 10.67 13.34 -18.34
C PHE A 23 9.40 14.19 -18.58
N ASP A 24 8.28 13.52 -18.82
CA ASP A 24 6.96 14.16 -18.94
C ASP A 24 6.40 14.57 -17.57
N ARG A 25 6.71 13.80 -16.53
CA ARG A 25 6.29 14.05 -15.15
C ARG A 25 7.44 13.81 -14.18
N ILE A 26 7.64 14.74 -13.26
CA ILE A 26 8.64 14.68 -12.20
C ILE A 26 7.90 14.72 -10.87
N VAL A 27 8.10 13.71 -10.03
CA VAL A 27 7.48 13.63 -8.69
C VAL A 27 8.58 13.71 -7.64
N ASN A 28 8.45 14.67 -6.74
CA ASN A 28 9.24 14.73 -5.51
C ASN A 28 8.35 14.42 -4.31
N VAL A 29 8.92 13.76 -3.30
CA VAL A 29 8.27 13.50 -2.01
C VAL A 29 9.06 14.23 -0.94
N TRP A 30 8.44 15.21 -0.28
CA TRP A 30 9.08 16.08 0.72
C TRP A 30 8.32 16.06 2.04
N GLY A 31 8.98 16.44 3.13
CA GLY A 31 8.31 16.70 4.41
C GLY A 31 7.44 17.96 4.34
N ALA A 32 6.35 18.00 5.11
CA ALA A 32 5.42 19.13 5.15
C ALA A 32 6.05 20.46 5.59
N ASP A 33 7.16 20.42 6.32
CA ASP A 33 7.99 21.58 6.68
C ASP A 33 8.58 22.32 5.47
N HIS A 34 8.63 21.66 4.30
CA HIS A 34 9.12 22.25 3.05
C HIS A 34 8.03 22.92 2.20
N HIS A 35 6.79 23.05 2.70
CA HIS A 35 5.69 23.65 1.93
C HIS A 35 6.02 25.05 1.37
N GLY A 36 6.68 25.91 2.17
CA GLY A 36 7.08 27.26 1.76
C GLY A 36 8.18 27.29 0.72
N TYR A 37 8.86 26.17 0.50
CA TYR A 37 9.93 26.01 -0.49
C TYR A 37 9.40 25.64 -1.88
N VAL A 38 8.24 24.99 -1.95
CA VAL A 38 7.53 24.61 -3.19
C VAL A 38 7.40 25.78 -4.18
N PRO A 39 6.83 26.95 -3.80
CA PRO A 39 6.69 28.06 -4.76
C PRO A 39 8.03 28.61 -5.23
N ARG A 40 9.09 28.52 -4.42
CA ARG A 40 10.43 28.99 -4.80
C ARG A 40 11.03 28.12 -5.90
N VAL A 41 10.93 26.80 -5.78
CA VAL A 41 11.44 25.86 -6.80
C VAL A 41 10.62 25.95 -8.09
N LYS A 42 9.28 26.02 -7.99
CA LYS A 42 8.42 26.23 -9.17
C LYS A 42 8.70 27.57 -9.87
N GLY A 43 8.92 28.63 -9.10
CA GLY A 43 9.30 29.94 -9.64
C GLY A 43 10.64 29.91 -10.37
N ALA A 44 11.64 29.21 -9.82
CA ALA A 44 12.94 29.07 -10.46
C ALA A 44 12.87 28.28 -11.79
N LEU A 45 12.06 27.22 -11.84
CA LEU A 45 11.81 26.48 -13.09
C LEU A 45 11.18 27.37 -14.16
N THR A 46 10.17 28.15 -13.77
CA THR A 46 9.52 29.11 -14.67
C THR A 46 10.52 30.15 -15.18
N ALA A 47 11.40 30.68 -14.31
CA ALA A 47 12.43 31.64 -14.68
C ALA A 47 13.48 31.07 -15.65
N LEU A 48 13.69 29.75 -15.63
CA LEU A 48 14.54 29.02 -16.59
C LEU A 48 13.81 28.69 -17.91
N GLY A 49 12.55 29.11 -18.07
CA GLY A 49 11.73 28.81 -19.25
C GLY A 49 11.18 27.39 -19.27
N LEU A 50 11.17 26.69 -18.13
CA LEU A 50 10.66 25.33 -18.00
C LEU A 50 9.21 25.33 -17.52
N ASP A 51 8.44 24.32 -17.96
CA ASP A 51 7.07 24.08 -17.53
C ASP A 51 7.04 23.51 -16.10
N ALA A 52 6.76 24.39 -15.12
CA ALA A 52 6.75 24.03 -13.71
C ALA A 52 5.62 23.06 -13.30
N ASP A 53 4.63 22.80 -14.15
CA ASP A 53 3.52 21.88 -13.84
C ASP A 53 3.88 20.42 -14.05
N ARG A 54 4.95 20.13 -14.80
CA ARG A 54 5.56 18.79 -14.84
C ARG A 54 6.11 18.36 -13.50
N LEU A 55 6.46 19.31 -12.62
CA LEU A 55 6.89 19.03 -11.25
C LEU A 55 5.69 18.94 -10.30
N THR A 56 5.40 17.72 -9.84
CA THR A 56 4.52 17.44 -8.71
C THR A 56 5.34 17.27 -7.43
N ILE A 57 4.91 17.90 -6.34
CA ILE A 57 5.53 17.76 -5.03
C ILE A 57 4.50 17.19 -4.06
N ALA A 58 4.65 15.93 -3.69
CA ALA A 58 3.84 15.28 -2.67
C ALA A 58 4.44 15.60 -1.29
N LEU A 59 3.65 16.28 -0.45
CA LEU A 59 4.04 16.57 0.93
C LEU A 59 3.58 15.43 1.84
N VAL A 60 4.50 14.99 2.70
CA VAL A 60 4.31 13.96 3.71
C VAL A 60 4.35 14.61 5.09
N GLN A 61 3.31 14.38 5.89
CA GLN A 61 3.21 14.87 7.26
C GLN A 61 4.08 14.06 8.21
N PHE A 62 4.34 14.67 9.37
CA PHE A 62 5.05 14.00 10.45
C PHE A 62 4.22 12.89 11.08
N ALA A 63 4.91 11.80 11.41
CA ALA A 63 4.36 10.71 12.22
C ALA A 63 4.64 10.94 13.70
N VAL A 64 3.72 10.51 14.54
CA VAL A 64 3.86 10.42 15.99
C VAL A 64 3.85 8.95 16.35
N LEU A 65 4.83 8.52 17.14
CA LEU A 65 4.94 7.14 17.59
C LEU A 65 4.27 6.99 18.96
N TRP A 66 3.44 5.96 19.09
CA TRP A 66 2.74 5.61 20.31
C TRP A 66 3.06 4.17 20.71
N ARG A 67 3.24 3.95 22.02
CA ARG A 67 3.31 2.60 22.61
C ARG A 67 2.12 2.47 23.55
N GLY A 68 1.06 1.83 23.05
CA GLY A 68 -0.24 1.89 23.70
C GLY A 68 -0.69 3.35 23.87
N ALA A 69 -1.00 3.76 25.11
CA ALA A 69 -1.42 5.14 25.40
C ALA A 69 -0.26 6.13 25.58
N GLU A 70 1.00 5.68 25.58
CA GLU A 70 2.16 6.53 25.82
C GLU A 70 2.75 7.06 24.50
N LYS A 71 2.87 8.38 24.39
CA LYS A 71 3.55 9.03 23.26
C LYS A 71 5.06 8.91 23.45
N LEU A 72 5.74 8.27 22.49
CA LEU A 72 7.20 8.16 22.54
C LEU A 72 7.85 9.53 22.27
N PRO A 73 8.79 9.98 23.12
CA PRO A 73 9.45 11.25 22.92
C PRO A 73 10.34 11.21 21.67
N MET A 74 10.19 12.19 20.79
CA MET A 74 11.14 12.48 19.72
C MET A 74 11.85 13.80 20.02
N SER A 75 13.05 13.71 20.60
CA SER A 75 13.85 14.88 20.94
C SER A 75 15.23 14.79 20.29
N THR A 76 15.43 15.60 19.25
CA THR A 76 16.73 15.77 18.59
C THR A 76 17.77 16.42 19.51
N ARG A 77 17.34 17.21 20.50
CA ARG A 77 18.24 17.93 21.42
C ARG A 77 18.77 17.07 22.57
N SER A 78 17.99 16.09 23.04
CA SER A 78 18.41 15.18 24.12
C SER A 78 18.99 13.86 23.61
N GLY A 79 19.03 13.64 22.29
CA GLY A 79 19.50 12.40 21.67
C GLY A 79 18.53 11.22 21.83
N ASN A 80 17.36 11.41 22.43
CA ASN A 80 16.34 10.38 22.60
C ASN A 80 15.34 10.46 21.45
N PHE A 81 15.56 9.66 20.40
CA PHE A 81 14.63 9.48 19.29
C PHE A 81 14.67 8.03 18.83
N VAL A 82 13.51 7.50 18.41
CA VAL A 82 13.43 6.17 17.82
C VAL A 82 13.90 6.26 16.38
N THR A 83 14.94 5.50 16.04
CA THR A 83 15.42 5.43 14.67
C THR A 83 14.49 4.55 13.82
N LEU A 84 14.46 4.80 12.51
CA LEU A 84 13.72 3.91 11.59
C LEU A 84 14.26 2.47 11.62
N ARG A 85 15.54 2.28 11.95
CA ARG A 85 16.14 0.94 12.10
C ARG A 85 15.51 0.21 13.28
N GLU A 86 15.52 0.83 14.46
CA GLU A 86 14.93 0.25 15.68
C GLU A 86 13.44 -0.03 15.49
N LEU A 87 12.70 0.91 14.88
CA LEU A 87 11.28 0.70 14.58
C LEU A 87 11.06 -0.53 13.69
N ARG A 88 11.85 -0.69 12.63
CA ARG A 88 11.75 -1.85 11.72
C ARG A 88 12.17 -3.16 12.36
N GLU A 89 13.18 -3.14 13.23
CA GLU A 89 13.60 -4.30 14.01
C GLU A 89 12.50 -4.73 14.99
N GLU A 90 11.76 -3.77 15.54
CA GLU A 90 10.69 -4.05 16.49
C GLU A 90 9.38 -4.54 15.84
N VAL A 91 8.90 -3.89 14.78
CA VAL A 91 7.57 -4.18 14.17
C VAL A 91 7.65 -5.00 12.88
N GLY A 92 8.84 -5.12 12.30
CA GLY A 92 9.05 -5.74 10.99
C GLY A 92 8.85 -4.78 9.82
N ASN A 93 9.44 -5.14 8.67
CA ASN A 93 9.42 -4.30 7.47
C ASN A 93 8.02 -4.09 6.90
N ASP A 94 7.22 -5.15 6.87
CA ASP A 94 5.88 -5.14 6.30
C ASP A 94 4.94 -4.24 7.09
N ALA A 95 4.88 -4.40 8.41
CA ALA A 95 4.06 -3.56 9.27
C ALA A 95 4.52 -2.10 9.23
N ALA A 96 5.83 -1.85 9.34
CA ALA A 96 6.38 -0.49 9.23
C ALA A 96 5.92 0.17 7.93
N ARG A 97 6.15 -0.49 6.79
CA ARG A 97 5.82 0.06 5.47
C ARG A 97 4.32 0.23 5.26
N PHE A 98 3.52 -0.77 5.64
CA PHE A 98 2.07 -0.73 5.46
C PHE A 98 1.45 0.41 6.26
N PHE A 99 1.82 0.60 7.53
CA PHE A 99 1.25 1.65 8.39
C PHE A 99 1.58 3.06 7.88
N TYR A 100 2.80 3.29 7.36
CA TYR A 100 3.14 4.57 6.74
C TYR A 100 2.32 4.85 5.47
N VAL A 101 1.98 3.82 4.71
CA VAL A 101 1.22 3.96 3.45
C VAL A 101 -0.29 3.94 3.68
N LEU A 102 -0.78 3.45 4.80
CA LEU A 102 -2.21 3.35 5.13
C LEU A 102 -2.89 4.71 5.32
N ARG A 103 -2.13 5.79 5.48
CA ARG A 103 -2.66 7.16 5.61
C ARG A 103 -2.33 7.98 4.37
N LYS A 104 -3.23 8.92 4.06
CA LYS A 104 -2.95 9.93 3.04
C LYS A 104 -1.73 10.74 3.47
N SER A 105 -0.84 11.05 2.53
CA SER A 105 0.47 11.64 2.86
C SER A 105 0.36 12.99 3.57
N ASP A 106 -0.69 13.77 3.30
CA ASP A 106 -0.93 15.09 3.89
C ASP A 106 -1.62 15.06 5.26
N GLN A 107 -1.85 13.86 5.83
CA GLN A 107 -2.44 13.68 7.15
C GLN A 107 -1.40 13.23 8.18
N HIS A 108 -1.54 13.73 9.42
CA HIS A 108 -0.74 13.23 10.54
C HIS A 108 -0.98 11.74 10.75
N LEU A 109 0.11 11.00 10.98
CA LEU A 109 0.09 9.57 11.26
C LEU A 109 0.37 9.34 12.74
N ASP A 110 -0.62 8.83 13.48
CA ASP A 110 -0.38 8.18 14.76
C ASP A 110 -0.02 6.71 14.50
N PHE A 111 1.25 6.38 14.69
CA PHE A 111 1.79 5.03 14.52
C PHE A 111 1.78 4.31 15.87
N ASP A 112 0.86 3.36 16.01
CA ASP A 112 0.79 2.49 17.19
C ASP A 112 1.72 1.28 17.02
N LEU A 113 2.79 1.22 17.83
CA LEU A 113 3.79 0.14 17.76
C LEU A 113 3.22 -1.20 18.22
N GLU A 114 2.32 -1.22 19.20
CA GLU A 114 1.75 -2.46 19.72
C GLU A 114 0.78 -3.06 18.71
N LEU A 115 -0.06 -2.21 18.09
CA LEU A 115 -0.93 -2.65 17.00
C LEU A 115 -0.12 -3.19 15.81
N ALA A 116 0.95 -2.51 15.41
CA ALA A 116 1.80 -2.91 14.29
C ALA A 116 2.50 -4.26 14.52
N LYS A 117 2.81 -4.61 15.77
CA LYS A 117 3.39 -5.92 16.16
C LYS A 117 2.37 -7.03 16.30
N SER A 118 1.13 -6.68 16.59
CA SER A 118 0.10 -7.66 16.93
C SER A 118 -0.23 -8.58 15.74
N GLN A 119 -0.41 -9.87 16.02
CA GLN A 119 -0.92 -10.84 15.06
C GLN A 119 -2.44 -11.01 15.28
N SER A 120 -3.17 -9.91 15.07
CA SER A 120 -4.60 -9.83 15.32
C SER A 120 -5.34 -9.30 14.09
N ASN A 121 -6.67 -9.48 14.07
CA ASN A 121 -7.51 -8.92 13.02
C ASN A 121 -7.55 -7.38 13.03
N GLU A 122 -7.13 -6.74 14.13
CA GLU A 122 -7.04 -5.28 14.20
C GLU A 122 -5.81 -4.76 13.44
N ASN A 123 -4.76 -5.57 13.32
CA ASN A 123 -3.60 -5.23 12.51
C ASN A 123 -3.92 -5.42 11.01
N PRO A 124 -4.02 -4.34 10.23
CA PRO A 124 -4.51 -4.42 8.86
C PRO A 124 -3.54 -5.16 7.93
N VAL A 125 -2.22 -5.10 8.15
CA VAL A 125 -1.29 -5.87 7.31
C VAL A 125 -1.40 -7.36 7.59
N TYR A 126 -1.47 -7.75 8.87
CA TYR A 126 -1.67 -9.14 9.26
C TYR A 126 -3.00 -9.67 8.72
N TYR A 127 -4.08 -8.89 8.83
CA TYR A 127 -5.41 -9.26 8.36
C TYR A 127 -5.44 -9.59 6.85
N ILE A 128 -4.76 -8.78 6.04
CA ILE A 128 -4.65 -8.95 4.58
C ILE A 128 -3.74 -10.13 4.23
N GLN A 129 -2.57 -10.22 4.87
CA GLN A 129 -1.62 -11.32 4.64
C GLN A 129 -2.22 -12.68 5.04
N TYR A 130 -3.00 -12.70 6.11
CA TYR A 130 -3.67 -13.90 6.60
C TYR A 130 -4.77 -14.39 5.64
N ALA A 131 -5.51 -13.47 5.00
CA ALA A 131 -6.43 -13.82 3.90
C ALA A 131 -5.67 -14.52 2.75
N HIS A 132 -4.54 -13.95 2.32
CA HIS A 132 -3.70 -14.54 1.27
C HIS A 132 -3.21 -15.95 1.66
N ALA A 133 -2.66 -16.11 2.87
CA ALA A 133 -2.16 -17.39 3.37
C ALA A 133 -3.26 -18.46 3.51
N ARG A 134 -4.48 -18.07 3.91
CA ARG A 134 -5.65 -18.98 3.94
C ARG A 134 -6.01 -19.50 2.56
N ILE A 135 -6.02 -18.63 1.54
CA ILE A 135 -6.31 -19.07 0.18
C ILE A 135 -5.22 -20.04 -0.30
N CYS A 136 -3.94 -19.73 -0.06
CA CYS A 136 -2.84 -20.66 -0.37
C CYS A 136 -3.05 -22.02 0.31
N SER A 137 -3.52 -22.04 1.56
CA SER A 137 -3.80 -23.27 2.30
C SER A 137 -4.95 -24.08 1.68
N VAL A 138 -6.03 -23.43 1.26
CA VAL A 138 -7.16 -24.10 0.57
C VAL A 138 -6.71 -24.71 -0.76
N LEU A 139 -5.94 -23.96 -1.56
CA LEU A 139 -5.42 -24.44 -2.84
C LEU A 139 -4.46 -25.61 -2.65
N ALA A 140 -3.61 -25.57 -1.62
CA ALA A 140 -2.72 -26.68 -1.28
C ALA A 140 -3.50 -27.93 -0.83
N GLN A 141 -4.61 -27.77 -0.10
CA GLN A 141 -5.49 -28.88 0.30
C GLN A 141 -6.24 -29.49 -0.87
N TRP A 142 -6.64 -28.67 -1.85
CA TRP A 142 -7.26 -29.16 -3.09
C TRP A 142 -6.31 -30.05 -3.88
N GLY A 143 -5.04 -29.65 -4.02
CA GLY A 143 -3.99 -30.45 -4.65
C GLY A 143 -4.15 -30.67 -6.16
N GLY A 144 -5.04 -29.93 -6.83
CA GLY A 144 -5.23 -29.97 -8.28
C GLY A 144 -4.34 -28.99 -9.05
N ASP A 145 -4.47 -28.96 -10.37
CA ASP A 145 -3.71 -28.06 -11.24
C ASP A 145 -4.41 -26.71 -11.39
N ALA A 146 -3.73 -25.62 -11.04
CA ALA A 146 -4.26 -24.27 -11.21
C ALA A 146 -4.67 -23.95 -12.66
N ALA A 147 -4.13 -24.64 -13.66
CA ALA A 147 -4.57 -24.51 -15.05
C ALA A 147 -6.05 -24.91 -15.24
N GLU A 148 -6.57 -25.85 -14.45
CA GLU A 148 -7.98 -26.25 -14.50
C GLU A 148 -8.94 -25.12 -14.07
N LEU A 149 -8.43 -24.15 -13.31
CA LEU A 149 -9.23 -23.03 -12.82
C LEU A 149 -9.44 -21.94 -13.87
N ALA A 150 -8.59 -21.87 -14.90
CA ALA A 150 -8.67 -20.86 -15.95
C ALA A 150 -9.95 -21.01 -16.79
N ASP A 151 -10.38 -22.25 -17.03
CA ASP A 151 -11.55 -22.60 -17.82
C ASP A 151 -12.76 -23.02 -16.95
N ALA A 152 -12.69 -22.77 -15.63
CA ALA A 152 -13.75 -23.16 -14.71
C ALA A 152 -15.08 -22.46 -15.04
N GLU A 153 -16.18 -23.21 -15.04
CA GLU A 153 -17.50 -22.66 -15.32
C GLU A 153 -18.06 -21.90 -14.11
N THR A 154 -17.92 -20.58 -14.13
CA THR A 154 -18.29 -19.69 -13.01
C THR A 154 -19.78 -19.38 -12.90
N GLY A 155 -20.62 -19.86 -13.83
CA GLY A 155 -22.07 -19.60 -13.85
C GLY A 155 -22.84 -20.16 -12.65
N THR A 156 -22.22 -21.00 -11.82
CA THR A 156 -22.79 -21.51 -10.57
C THR A 156 -22.55 -20.59 -9.38
N LEU A 157 -21.71 -19.54 -9.52
CA LEU A 157 -21.45 -18.56 -8.47
C LEU A 157 -22.60 -17.56 -8.41
N ASN A 158 -23.46 -17.70 -7.40
CA ASN A 158 -24.65 -16.88 -7.22
C ASN A 158 -24.87 -16.45 -5.76
N GLY A 159 -23.99 -16.85 -4.85
CA GLY A 159 -24.03 -16.45 -3.46
C GLY A 159 -23.75 -14.96 -3.28
N GLN A 160 -24.30 -14.37 -2.22
CA GLN A 160 -24.11 -12.94 -1.93
C GLN A 160 -22.62 -12.57 -1.80
N HIS A 161 -21.85 -13.37 -1.07
CA HIS A 161 -20.40 -13.17 -0.90
C HIS A 161 -19.62 -13.37 -2.20
N GLU A 162 -20.06 -14.31 -3.04
CA GLU A 162 -19.42 -14.57 -4.35
C GLU A 162 -19.58 -13.35 -5.27
N LEU A 163 -20.79 -12.79 -5.34
CA LEU A 163 -21.09 -11.59 -6.11
C LEU A 163 -20.35 -10.35 -5.56
N ALA A 164 -20.28 -10.21 -4.23
CA ALA A 164 -19.54 -9.12 -3.60
C ALA A 164 -18.03 -9.17 -3.93
N LEU A 165 -17.41 -10.36 -3.84
CA LEU A 165 -16.02 -10.54 -4.24
C LEU A 165 -15.80 -10.25 -5.71
N MET A 166 -16.68 -10.73 -6.61
CA MET A 166 -16.57 -10.45 -8.04
C MET A 166 -16.65 -8.95 -8.34
N SER A 167 -17.51 -8.21 -7.64
CA SER A 167 -17.58 -6.75 -7.74
C SER A 167 -16.26 -6.09 -7.32
N LEU A 168 -15.74 -6.44 -6.14
CA LEU A 168 -14.47 -5.88 -5.65
C LEU A 168 -13.31 -6.22 -6.58
N LEU A 169 -13.25 -7.43 -7.14
CA LEU A 169 -12.22 -7.82 -8.10
C LEU A 169 -12.28 -6.97 -9.37
N ASN A 170 -13.48 -6.66 -9.87
CA ASN A 170 -13.67 -5.80 -11.04
C ASN A 170 -13.20 -4.36 -10.78
N ASP A 171 -13.35 -3.86 -9.56
CA ASP A 171 -12.97 -2.49 -9.19
C ASP A 171 -11.45 -2.27 -9.08
N TYR A 172 -10.66 -3.36 -8.94
CA TYR A 172 -9.22 -3.29 -8.64
C TYR A 172 -8.43 -2.40 -9.62
N ALA A 173 -8.66 -2.56 -10.93
CA ALA A 173 -7.93 -1.81 -11.95
C ALA A 173 -8.17 -0.30 -11.83
N GLY A 174 -9.42 0.10 -11.58
CA GLY A 174 -9.80 1.50 -11.37
C GLY A 174 -9.19 2.09 -10.10
N ILE A 175 -9.07 1.29 -9.03
CA ILE A 175 -8.41 1.71 -7.79
C ILE A 175 -6.91 1.94 -8.01
N VAL A 176 -6.24 1.04 -8.73
CA VAL A 176 -4.81 1.21 -9.06
C VAL A 176 -4.59 2.45 -9.93
N GLU A 177 -5.43 2.67 -10.94
CA GLU A 177 -5.34 3.86 -11.79
C GLU A 177 -5.53 5.15 -10.97
N SER A 178 -6.55 5.18 -10.10
CA SER A 178 -6.83 6.34 -9.25
C SER A 178 -5.67 6.61 -8.29
N ALA A 179 -5.15 5.58 -7.63
CA ALA A 179 -3.99 5.68 -6.75
C ALA A 179 -2.75 6.22 -7.47
N ALA A 180 -2.50 5.78 -8.71
CA ALA A 180 -1.37 6.25 -9.50
C ALA A 180 -1.53 7.70 -9.98
N ARG A 181 -2.74 8.07 -10.43
CA ARG A 181 -3.06 9.43 -10.90
C ARG A 181 -2.90 10.44 -9.77
N GLU A 182 -3.46 10.14 -8.61
CA GLU A 182 -3.52 11.01 -7.45
C GLU A 182 -2.27 10.95 -6.55
N LEU A 183 -1.36 10.00 -6.80
CA LEU A 183 -0.23 9.68 -5.91
C LEU A 183 -0.71 9.28 -4.50
N SER A 184 -1.79 8.49 -4.47
CA SER A 184 -2.55 8.10 -3.27
C SER A 184 -2.44 6.58 -3.01
N PRO A 185 -1.27 6.05 -2.61
CA PRO A 185 -1.09 4.60 -2.42
C PRO A 185 -1.95 4.02 -1.30
N HIS A 186 -2.41 4.84 -0.34
CA HIS A 186 -3.35 4.43 0.71
C HIS A 186 -4.68 3.88 0.18
N LEU A 187 -5.11 4.27 -1.03
CA LEU A 187 -6.31 3.73 -1.67
C LEU A 187 -6.17 2.22 -1.93
N ILE A 188 -4.98 1.76 -2.32
CA ILE A 188 -4.69 0.34 -2.48
C ILE A 188 -4.78 -0.36 -1.12
N ALA A 189 -4.24 0.23 -0.05
CA ALA A 189 -4.29 -0.34 1.29
C ALA A 189 -5.74 -0.51 1.80
N TYR A 190 -6.60 0.48 1.59
CA TYR A 190 -8.03 0.39 1.93
C TYR A 190 -8.74 -0.68 1.13
N TYR A 191 -8.56 -0.68 -0.19
CA TYR A 191 -9.12 -1.70 -1.06
C TYR A 191 -8.73 -3.13 -0.65
N LEU A 192 -7.46 -3.37 -0.34
CA LEU A 192 -7.00 -4.70 0.06
C LEU A 192 -7.59 -5.13 1.41
N LYS A 193 -7.79 -4.19 2.34
CA LYS A 193 -8.46 -4.46 3.61
C LYS A 193 -9.91 -4.87 3.38
N ASP A 194 -10.63 -4.18 2.51
CA ASP A 194 -12.03 -4.48 2.18
C ASP A 194 -12.15 -5.83 1.45
N LEU A 195 -11.27 -6.10 0.48
CA LEU A 195 -11.21 -7.38 -0.23
C LEU A 195 -10.89 -8.55 0.71
N ALA A 196 -9.93 -8.36 1.61
CA ALA A 196 -9.62 -9.36 2.64
C ALA A 196 -10.82 -9.60 3.56
N GLY A 197 -11.53 -8.52 3.94
CA GLY A 197 -12.72 -8.59 4.78
C GLY A 197 -13.84 -9.40 4.15
N GLU A 198 -14.16 -9.11 2.89
CA GLU A 198 -15.18 -9.87 2.17
C GLU A 198 -14.77 -11.33 1.97
N PHE A 199 -13.49 -11.60 1.72
CA PHE A 199 -12.99 -12.96 1.65
C PHE A 199 -13.13 -13.70 2.98
N HIS A 200 -12.81 -13.08 4.11
CA HIS A 200 -12.98 -13.72 5.43
C HIS A 200 -14.44 -14.04 5.71
N SER A 201 -15.37 -13.16 5.33
CA SER A 201 -16.81 -13.43 5.40
C SER A 201 -17.19 -14.63 4.54
N TYR A 202 -16.75 -14.68 3.28
CA TYR A 202 -17.01 -15.80 2.38
C TYR A 202 -16.44 -17.12 2.91
N TYR A 203 -15.20 -17.10 3.41
CA TYR A 203 -14.52 -18.27 3.97
C TYR A 203 -15.26 -18.86 5.17
N ASN A 204 -15.87 -18.01 5.99
CA ASN A 204 -16.64 -18.47 7.16
C ASN A 204 -18.03 -18.98 6.78
N ALA A 205 -18.62 -18.46 5.70
CA ALA A 205 -19.97 -18.81 5.26
C ALA A 205 -20.01 -20.07 4.40
N GLU A 206 -18.97 -20.34 3.61
CA GLU A 206 -19.04 -21.32 2.52
C GLU A 206 -17.86 -22.30 2.53
N GLN A 207 -18.14 -23.55 2.16
CA GLN A 207 -17.09 -24.55 1.95
C GLN A 207 -16.58 -24.51 0.50
N PHE A 208 -15.26 -24.54 0.33
CA PHE A 208 -14.64 -24.53 -1.00
C PHE A 208 -14.50 -25.95 -1.58
N LEU A 209 -14.02 -26.89 -0.77
CA LEU A 209 -13.72 -28.26 -1.20
C LEU A 209 -14.96 -29.15 -1.08
N VAL A 210 -15.93 -28.90 -1.96
CA VAL A 210 -17.20 -29.61 -2.00
C VAL A 210 -17.17 -30.83 -2.95
N PRO A 211 -18.10 -31.79 -2.80
CA PRO A 211 -18.18 -32.95 -3.69
C PRO A 211 -18.53 -32.60 -5.15
N ASP A 212 -19.33 -31.56 -5.36
CA ASP A 212 -19.66 -31.06 -6.70
C ASP A 212 -18.42 -30.43 -7.34
N ASN A 213 -17.87 -31.09 -8.36
CA ASN A 213 -16.67 -30.66 -9.02
C ASN A 213 -16.83 -29.30 -9.72
N ARG A 214 -18.00 -29.04 -10.33
CA ARG A 214 -18.25 -27.80 -11.08
C ARG A 214 -18.28 -26.62 -10.12
N LEU A 215 -19.04 -26.74 -9.04
CA LEU A 215 -19.10 -25.70 -8.00
C LEU A 215 -17.74 -25.52 -7.32
N ARG A 216 -17.06 -26.61 -6.97
CA ARG A 216 -15.72 -26.56 -6.37
C ARG A 216 -14.73 -25.78 -7.24
N LEU A 217 -14.60 -26.13 -8.53
CA LEU A 217 -13.69 -25.44 -9.44
C LEU A 217 -14.05 -23.96 -9.59
N ALA A 218 -15.34 -23.62 -9.68
CA ALA A 218 -15.79 -22.23 -9.74
C ALA A 218 -15.40 -21.44 -8.49
N ARG A 219 -15.60 -21.99 -7.29
CA ARG A 219 -15.22 -21.34 -6.02
C ARG A 219 -13.70 -21.19 -5.89
N LEU A 220 -12.96 -22.23 -6.29
CA LEU A 220 -11.49 -22.21 -6.30
C LEU A 220 -10.94 -21.18 -7.29
N ALA A 221 -11.56 -21.02 -8.46
CA ALA A 221 -11.21 -19.98 -9.43
C ALA A 221 -11.42 -18.59 -8.83
N LEU A 222 -12.56 -18.33 -8.18
CA LEU A 222 -12.85 -17.05 -7.53
C LEU A 222 -11.81 -16.70 -6.46
N ILE A 223 -11.53 -17.60 -5.51
CA ILE A 223 -10.53 -17.30 -4.47
C ILE A 223 -9.12 -17.20 -5.04
N THR A 224 -8.82 -17.90 -6.14
CA THR A 224 -7.53 -17.76 -6.84
C THR A 224 -7.37 -16.35 -7.41
N SER A 225 -8.43 -15.77 -7.98
CA SER A 225 -8.45 -14.36 -8.42
C SER A 225 -8.26 -13.41 -7.23
N VAL A 226 -8.92 -13.65 -6.10
CA VAL A 226 -8.71 -12.88 -4.85
C VAL A 226 -7.25 -12.94 -4.42
N ARG A 227 -6.64 -14.13 -4.36
CA ARG A 227 -5.22 -14.30 -3.99
C ARG A 227 -4.30 -13.52 -4.92
N GLN A 228 -4.55 -13.56 -6.23
CA GLN A 228 -3.76 -12.82 -7.22
C GLN A 228 -3.84 -11.31 -6.98
N VAL A 229 -5.04 -10.77 -6.77
CA VAL A 229 -5.24 -9.34 -6.51
C VAL A 229 -4.61 -8.91 -5.18
N LEU A 230 -4.77 -9.72 -4.12
CA LEU A 230 -4.11 -9.46 -2.84
C LEU A 230 -2.59 -9.39 -3.00
N ARG A 231 -1.98 -10.37 -3.69
CA ARG A 231 -0.54 -10.39 -3.98
C ARG A 231 -0.09 -9.18 -4.79
N ASN A 232 -0.82 -8.83 -5.84
CA ASN A 232 -0.49 -7.68 -6.69
C ASN A 232 -0.53 -6.37 -5.89
N GLY A 233 -1.60 -6.15 -5.12
CA GLY A 233 -1.73 -4.97 -4.27
C GLY A 233 -0.64 -4.89 -3.20
N LEU A 234 -0.37 -5.98 -2.47
CA LEU A 234 0.72 -6.03 -1.49
C LEU A 234 2.07 -5.73 -2.15
N THR A 235 2.31 -6.26 -3.35
CA THR A 235 3.53 -5.98 -4.12
C THR A 235 3.66 -4.50 -4.50
N LEU A 236 2.59 -3.85 -4.95
CA LEU A 236 2.57 -2.41 -5.23
C LEU A 236 2.87 -1.59 -3.96
N LEU A 237 2.35 -2.03 -2.82
CA LEU A 237 2.65 -1.44 -1.52
C LEU A 237 4.05 -1.81 -1.01
N GLY A 238 4.78 -2.71 -1.67
CA GLY A 238 6.10 -3.23 -1.28
C GLY A 238 6.10 -4.02 0.03
N VAL A 239 4.99 -4.71 0.31
CA VAL A 239 4.75 -5.56 1.48
C VAL A 239 4.69 -7.01 1.02
N SER A 240 5.17 -7.95 1.85
CA SER A 240 5.18 -9.37 1.47
C SER A 240 3.77 -9.99 1.45
N SER A 241 3.61 -11.08 0.69
CA SER A 241 2.38 -11.88 0.60
C SER A 241 2.69 -13.33 1.00
N PRO A 242 2.76 -13.65 2.31
CA PRO A 242 3.17 -14.96 2.78
C PRO A 242 2.18 -16.05 2.33
N GLU A 243 2.70 -17.22 1.95
CA GLU A 243 1.86 -18.37 1.61
C GLU A 243 1.39 -19.15 2.84
N LYS A 244 2.06 -18.94 3.99
CA LYS A 244 1.77 -19.56 5.29
C LYS A 244 2.01 -18.52 6.39
N MET A 245 1.13 -18.49 7.39
CA MET A 245 1.20 -17.63 8.57
C MET A 245 0.73 -18.39 9.80
#